data_AF-A0A8H4XCW4-F1
#
_entry.id   AF-A0A8H4XCW4-F1
#
_cell.length_a   1.000
_cell.length_b   1.000
_cell.length_c   1.000
_cell.angle_alpha   90.00
_cell.angle_beta   90.00
_cell.angle_gamma   90.00
#
_symmetry.space_group_name_H-M   'P 1'
#
loop_
_entity.id
_entity.type
_entity.pdbx_description
1 polymer ?
#
loop_
_entity_poly.entity_id
_entity_poly.type
_entity_poly.pdbx_seq_one_letter_code
_entity_poly.pdbx_strand_id
1 'polypeptide(L)'
;MVQNLPEDVKSYLDELVERLTDHLQDQLVGVYLFGSASYDAYEPGFSDLDVQAVVKNPLEAAEKQAIISRLNQDALPCPATKLEFVVYAQSSIFPASRHPHFELNLNTGPHQSDHISLDPANEASHWFLLDIAMGRDLGRCLHGAALTEAFGAIPRRWVLEAMADSLEWHQANELKSTNSVLNACRTWQFISSGEFSSKLKGGGWAMRQKGCPAIVERAIAARKTGDTLPPAEVKTLYDVVIQANRTKLETEKE
;
A
#
# COMPACT_ATOMS: atom_id res chain seq x y z
N MET A 1 -7.55 -2.55 18.98
CA MET A 1 -8.57 -3.53 18.53
C MET A 1 -9.16 -3.10 17.20
N VAL A 2 -9.02 -3.92 16.17
CA VAL A 2 -9.55 -3.66 14.83
C VAL A 2 -11.05 -3.99 14.81
N GLN A 3 -11.90 -3.02 15.15
CA GLN A 3 -13.31 -3.28 15.50
C GLN A 3 -14.17 -3.88 14.38
N ASN A 4 -13.73 -3.89 13.11
CA ASN A 4 -14.54 -4.34 11.97
C ASN A 4 -13.89 -5.43 11.10
N LEU A 5 -12.77 -6.04 11.52
CA LEU A 5 -12.22 -7.19 10.77
C LEU A 5 -12.93 -8.49 11.15
N PRO A 6 -13.06 -9.44 10.20
CA PRO A 6 -13.42 -10.82 10.50
C PRO A 6 -12.51 -11.46 11.55
N GLU A 7 -13.02 -12.42 12.31
CA GLU A 7 -12.29 -12.99 13.44
C GLU A 7 -11.06 -13.81 13.01
N ASP A 8 -11.19 -14.57 11.92
CA ASP A 8 -10.08 -15.30 11.30
C ASP A 8 -8.95 -14.37 10.84
N VAL A 9 -9.29 -13.18 10.31
CA VAL A 9 -8.30 -12.15 9.97
C VAL A 9 -7.60 -11.62 11.21
N LYS A 10 -8.32 -11.35 12.30
CA LYS A 10 -7.68 -10.90 13.55
C LYS A 10 -6.75 -11.97 14.11
N SER A 11 -7.21 -13.21 14.21
CA SER A 11 -6.39 -14.33 14.69
C SER A 11 -5.14 -14.53 13.82
N TYR A 12 -5.27 -14.36 12.49
CA TYR A 12 -4.14 -14.41 11.58
C TYR A 12 -3.11 -13.30 11.86
N LEU A 13 -3.57 -12.06 12.06
CA LEU A 13 -2.68 -10.93 12.37
C LEU A 13 -2.00 -11.09 13.73
N ASP A 14 -2.73 -11.58 14.74
CA ASP A 14 -2.18 -11.83 16.07
C ASP A 14 -1.08 -12.92 16.02
N GLU A 15 -1.34 -14.03 15.32
CA GLU A 15 -0.37 -15.11 15.11
C GLU A 15 0.85 -14.65 14.29
N LEU A 16 0.64 -13.82 13.25
CA LEU A 16 1.73 -13.21 12.48
C LEU A 16 2.64 -12.37 13.39
N VAL A 17 2.05 -11.54 14.25
CA VAL A 17 2.78 -10.70 15.20
C VAL A 17 3.54 -11.57 16.21
N GLU A 18 2.93 -12.61 16.75
CA GLU A 18 3.56 -13.55 17.68
C GLU A 18 4.79 -14.22 17.05
N ARG A 19 4.66 -14.77 15.84
CA ARG A 19 5.77 -15.40 15.12
C ARG A 19 6.95 -14.45 14.86
N LEU A 20 6.65 -13.20 14.50
CA LEU A 20 7.69 -12.20 14.29
C LEU A 20 8.36 -11.78 15.60
N THR A 21 7.57 -11.60 16.66
CA THR A 21 8.08 -11.21 17.99
C THR A 21 8.97 -12.29 18.57
N ASP A 22 8.56 -13.56 18.49
CA ASP A 22 9.32 -14.70 18.97
C ASP A 22 10.62 -14.91 18.20
N HIS A 23 10.58 -14.71 16.87
CA HIS A 23 11.74 -14.95 16.02
C HIS A 23 12.76 -13.82 16.10
N LEU A 24 12.31 -12.56 15.99
CA LEU A 24 13.19 -11.40 15.88
C LEU A 24 13.54 -10.80 17.25
N GLN A 25 12.72 -11.02 18.28
CA GLN A 25 12.97 -10.55 19.64
C GLN A 25 13.37 -9.06 19.66
N ASP A 26 14.52 -8.74 20.26
CA ASP A 26 15.05 -7.39 20.34
C ASP A 26 15.39 -6.77 18.97
N GLN A 27 15.44 -7.51 17.86
CA GLN A 27 15.57 -6.91 16.53
C GLN A 27 14.28 -6.26 16.03
N LEU A 28 13.11 -6.66 16.52
CA LEU A 28 11.82 -6.12 16.05
C LEU A 28 11.56 -4.74 16.66
N VAL A 29 11.37 -3.73 15.81
CA VAL A 29 10.94 -2.38 16.22
C VAL A 29 9.42 -2.30 16.26
N GLY A 30 8.74 -2.93 15.30
CA GLY A 30 7.29 -3.03 15.30
C GLY A 30 6.70 -3.70 14.06
N VAL A 31 5.40 -3.97 14.14
CA VAL A 31 4.58 -4.56 13.09
C VAL A 31 3.36 -3.67 12.86
N TYR A 32 3.05 -3.39 11.61
CA TYR A 32 2.06 -2.40 11.20
C TYR A 32 1.12 -3.00 10.17
N LEU A 33 -0.16 -2.65 10.29
CA LEU A 33 -1.19 -3.00 9.33
C LEU A 33 -1.48 -1.76 8.49
N PHE A 34 -1.22 -1.84 7.19
CA PHE A 34 -1.58 -0.81 6.21
C PHE A 34 -2.80 -1.24 5.40
N GLY A 35 -3.07 -0.53 4.32
CA GLY A 35 -4.07 -0.89 3.33
C GLY A 35 -5.49 -0.98 3.84
N SER A 36 -6.32 -1.71 3.08
CA SER A 36 -7.78 -1.70 3.28
C SER A 36 -8.21 -2.15 4.69
N ALA A 37 -7.44 -3.06 5.29
CA ALA A 37 -7.62 -3.59 6.64
C ALA A 37 -7.45 -2.54 7.76
N SER A 38 -6.64 -1.50 7.54
CA SER A 38 -6.48 -0.40 8.51
C SER A 38 -7.32 0.83 8.17
N TYR A 39 -7.65 1.06 6.89
CA TYR A 39 -8.32 2.26 6.38
C TYR A 39 -9.86 2.26 6.51
N ASP A 40 -10.41 1.31 7.29
CA ASP A 40 -11.85 0.99 7.38
C ASP A 40 -12.49 0.70 6.01
N ALA A 41 -11.79 -0.08 5.18
CA ALA A 41 -12.20 -0.38 3.81
C ALA A 41 -11.99 -1.86 3.42
N TYR A 42 -11.78 -2.73 4.40
CA TYR A 42 -11.60 -4.17 4.17
C TYR A 42 -12.89 -4.80 3.67
N GLU A 43 -12.78 -5.60 2.61
CA GLU A 43 -13.90 -6.36 2.07
C GLU A 43 -13.53 -7.85 2.01
N PRO A 44 -14.15 -8.69 2.86
CA PRO A 44 -13.91 -10.13 2.87
C PRO A 44 -14.04 -10.75 1.47
N GLY A 45 -13.06 -11.57 1.09
CA GLY A 45 -13.00 -12.22 -0.22
C GLY A 45 -12.49 -11.34 -1.37
N PHE A 46 -12.24 -10.04 -1.14
CA PHE A 46 -11.74 -9.12 -2.17
C PHE A 46 -10.45 -8.40 -1.74
N SER A 47 -10.31 -8.12 -0.45
CA SER A 47 -9.14 -7.46 0.12
C SER A 47 -8.01 -8.44 0.42
N ASP A 48 -6.80 -7.95 0.25
CA ASP A 48 -5.54 -8.47 0.78
C ASP A 48 -5.30 -7.94 2.21
N LEU A 49 -4.22 -8.45 2.83
CA LEU A 49 -3.65 -7.93 4.06
C LEU A 49 -2.27 -7.35 3.77
N ASP A 50 -2.14 -6.04 3.97
CA ASP A 50 -0.87 -5.32 3.80
C ASP A 50 -0.21 -5.15 5.18
N VAL A 51 0.90 -5.85 5.41
CA VAL A 51 1.60 -5.85 6.70
C VAL A 51 3.06 -5.44 6.52
N GLN A 52 3.53 -4.55 7.38
CA GLN A 52 4.90 -4.03 7.36
C GLN A 52 5.57 -4.35 8.68
N ALA A 53 6.77 -4.91 8.64
CA ALA A 53 7.63 -5.07 9.80
C ALA A 53 8.82 -4.13 9.71
N VAL A 54 9.24 -3.61 10.85
CA VAL A 54 10.43 -2.77 10.95
C VAL A 54 11.40 -3.41 11.92
N VAL A 55 12.65 -3.57 11.51
CA VAL A 55 13.74 -4.17 12.29
C VAL A 55 14.84 -3.14 12.57
N LYS A 56 15.59 -3.30 13.66
CA LYS A 56 16.61 -2.31 14.04
C LYS A 56 17.75 -2.23 13.02
N ASN A 57 18.19 -3.38 12.50
CA ASN A 57 19.33 -3.49 11.60
C ASN A 57 18.97 -4.30 10.34
N PRO A 58 19.70 -4.11 9.22
CA PRO A 58 19.56 -4.96 8.03
C PRO A 58 19.69 -6.45 8.38
N LEU A 59 18.89 -7.28 7.71
CA LEU A 59 18.81 -8.71 8.00
C LEU A 59 19.83 -9.50 7.18
N GLU A 60 20.36 -10.55 7.79
CA GLU A 60 21.13 -11.56 7.07
C GLU A 60 20.21 -12.46 6.24
N ALA A 61 20.78 -13.13 5.22
CA ALA A 61 20.02 -14.02 4.35
C ALA A 61 19.28 -15.12 5.13
N ALA A 62 19.89 -15.65 6.19
CA ALA A 62 19.27 -16.68 7.03
C ALA A 62 18.04 -16.16 7.78
N GLU A 63 18.06 -14.92 8.28
CA GLU A 63 16.93 -14.28 8.95
C GLU A 63 15.78 -14.03 7.97
N LYS A 64 16.09 -13.54 6.76
CA LYS A 64 15.09 -13.36 5.69
C LYS A 64 14.38 -14.67 5.36
N GLN A 65 15.13 -15.76 5.19
CA GLN A 65 14.57 -17.09 4.93
C GLN A 65 13.77 -17.64 6.12
N ALA A 66 14.20 -17.36 7.35
CA ALA A 66 13.49 -17.75 8.55
C ALA A 66 12.15 -17.02 8.71
N ILE A 67 12.06 -15.75 8.29
CA ILE A 67 10.79 -15.01 8.21
C ILE A 67 9.88 -15.61 7.13
N ILE A 68 10.39 -15.82 5.91
CA ILE A 68 9.60 -16.38 4.79
C ILE A 68 8.97 -17.72 5.19
N SER A 69 9.77 -18.65 5.73
CA SER A 69 9.29 -19.99 6.10
C SER A 69 8.30 -20.01 7.27
N ARG A 70 8.14 -18.90 8.01
CA ARG A 70 7.15 -18.74 9.08
C ARG A 70 5.84 -18.11 8.61
N LEU A 71 5.89 -17.31 7.54
CA LEU A 71 4.76 -16.48 7.11
C LEU A 71 4.19 -16.87 5.75
N ASN A 72 4.84 -17.77 5.01
CA ASN A 72 4.31 -18.26 3.75
C ASN A 72 3.00 -19.03 3.93
N GLN A 73 2.29 -19.25 2.81
CA GLN A 73 0.96 -19.86 2.82
C GLN A 73 0.93 -21.27 3.44
N ASP A 74 2.02 -22.03 3.36
CA ASP A 74 2.09 -23.37 3.95
C ASP A 74 2.19 -23.33 5.48
N ALA A 75 2.92 -22.35 6.03
CA ALA A 75 3.14 -22.22 7.47
C ALA A 75 2.04 -21.40 8.17
N LEU A 76 1.54 -20.36 7.51
CA LEU A 76 0.50 -19.47 8.03
C LEU A 76 -0.50 -19.14 6.91
N PRO A 77 -1.51 -20.00 6.68
CA PRO A 77 -2.47 -19.80 5.60
C PRO A 77 -3.24 -18.49 5.75
N CYS A 78 -3.11 -17.59 4.77
CA CYS A 78 -3.78 -16.30 4.76
C CYS A 78 -5.30 -16.47 4.54
N PRO A 79 -6.18 -15.90 5.40
CA PRO A 79 -7.63 -15.95 5.22
C PRO A 79 -8.15 -14.92 4.20
N ALA A 80 -7.30 -14.00 3.74
CA ALA A 80 -7.60 -13.00 2.75
C ALA A 80 -7.19 -13.46 1.33
N THR A 81 -7.29 -12.58 0.32
CA THR A 81 -6.87 -12.94 -1.05
C THR A 81 -5.37 -13.23 -1.12
N LYS A 82 -4.57 -12.51 -0.33
CA LYS A 82 -3.13 -12.70 -0.11
C LYS A 82 -2.66 -11.85 1.09
N LEU A 83 -1.49 -12.20 1.60
CA LEU A 83 -0.64 -11.33 2.43
C LEU A 83 0.35 -10.62 1.50
N GLU A 84 0.40 -9.29 1.56
CA GLU A 84 1.53 -8.48 1.09
C GLU A 84 2.36 -8.06 2.32
N PHE A 85 3.57 -8.63 2.46
CA PHE A 85 4.41 -8.43 3.64
C PHE A 85 5.77 -7.84 3.27
N VAL A 86 6.09 -6.70 3.87
CA VAL A 86 7.35 -5.98 3.62
C VAL A 86 8.11 -5.75 4.91
N VAL A 87 9.41 -6.05 4.91
CA VAL A 87 10.32 -5.78 6.03
C VAL A 87 11.24 -4.63 5.68
N TYR A 88 11.41 -3.67 6.59
CA TYR A 88 12.36 -2.58 6.46
C TYR A 88 13.36 -2.56 7.62
N ALA A 89 14.63 -2.28 7.35
CA ALA A 89 15.54 -1.81 8.39
C ALA A 89 15.17 -0.37 8.77
N GLN A 90 15.22 -0.03 10.06
CA GLN A 90 14.88 1.29 10.59
C GLN A 90 15.63 2.41 9.85
N SER A 91 16.91 2.21 9.56
CA SER A 91 17.76 3.16 8.85
C SER A 91 17.32 3.45 7.40
N SER A 92 16.51 2.58 6.79
CA SER A 92 16.03 2.73 5.41
C SER A 92 14.77 3.60 5.31
N ILE A 93 14.09 3.84 6.42
CA ILE A 93 12.79 4.52 6.47
C ILE A 93 12.69 5.63 7.53
N PHE A 94 13.67 5.71 8.44
CA PHE A 94 13.76 6.75 9.47
C PHE A 94 15.21 7.26 9.61
N PRO A 95 15.52 8.53 9.24
CA PRO A 95 14.63 9.52 8.62
C PRO A 95 14.08 9.06 7.26
N ALA A 96 13.05 9.74 6.75
CA ALA A 96 12.39 9.33 5.51
C ALA A 96 13.37 9.28 4.32
N SER A 97 13.23 8.26 3.48
CA SER A 97 13.95 8.10 2.22
C SER A 97 13.01 8.30 1.03
N ARG A 98 13.46 8.99 -0.03
CA ARG A 98 12.71 9.10 -1.30
C ARG A 98 12.55 7.75 -2.00
N HIS A 99 13.52 6.86 -1.78
CA HIS A 99 13.54 5.50 -2.30
C HIS A 99 13.77 4.54 -1.11
N PRO A 100 12.71 4.15 -0.39
CA PRO A 100 12.82 3.20 0.71
C PRO A 100 13.39 1.86 0.24
N HIS A 101 14.38 1.34 0.95
CA HIS A 101 14.96 0.03 0.69
C HIS A 101 14.37 -0.99 1.65
N PHE A 102 13.63 -1.97 1.11
CA PHE A 102 13.15 -3.10 1.90
C PHE A 102 14.25 -4.17 2.06
N GLU A 103 14.16 -4.94 3.14
CA GLU A 103 14.95 -6.14 3.37
C GLU A 103 14.32 -7.38 2.71
N LEU A 104 12.98 -7.42 2.69
CA LEU A 104 12.15 -8.48 2.14
C LEU A 104 10.82 -7.90 1.65
N ASN A 105 10.38 -8.33 0.46
CA ASN A 105 9.02 -8.19 -0.06
C ASN A 105 8.47 -9.60 -0.35
N LEU A 106 7.49 -10.04 0.43
CA LEU A 106 6.84 -11.35 0.34
C LEU A 106 5.36 -11.17 0.01
N ASN A 107 4.89 -11.71 -1.12
CA ASN A 107 3.46 -11.80 -1.43
C ASN A 107 3.05 -13.26 -1.53
N THR A 108 2.16 -13.71 -0.64
CA THR A 108 1.77 -15.12 -0.49
C THR A 108 0.26 -15.26 -0.30
N GLY A 109 -0.37 -16.30 -0.83
CA GLY A 109 -1.82 -16.47 -0.73
C GLY A 109 -2.35 -17.76 -1.33
N PRO A 110 -3.62 -18.13 -1.07
CA PRO A 110 -4.20 -19.43 -1.41
C PRO A 110 -4.34 -19.73 -2.91
N HIS A 111 -4.21 -18.73 -3.77
CA HIS A 111 -4.48 -18.84 -5.21
C HIS A 111 -3.32 -18.38 -6.09
N GLN A 112 -2.12 -18.24 -5.52
CA GLN A 112 -0.94 -17.79 -6.23
C GLN A 112 0.33 -18.45 -5.67
N SER A 113 1.38 -18.53 -6.49
CA SER A 113 2.71 -18.83 -5.98
C SER A 113 3.27 -17.63 -5.22
N ASP A 114 4.14 -17.92 -4.26
CA ASP A 114 4.84 -16.88 -3.52
C ASP A 114 5.69 -16.01 -4.45
N HIS A 115 5.55 -14.70 -4.33
CA HIS A 115 6.51 -13.74 -4.86
C HIS A 115 7.44 -13.33 -3.73
N ILE A 116 8.74 -13.50 -3.93
CA ILE A 116 9.78 -13.14 -2.95
C ILE A 116 10.80 -12.26 -3.67
N SER A 117 10.95 -11.02 -3.19
CA SER A 117 12.05 -10.14 -3.58
C SER A 117 12.89 -9.78 -2.36
N LEU A 118 14.21 -9.93 -2.50
CA LEU A 118 15.21 -9.60 -1.47
C LEU A 118 16.12 -8.44 -1.90
N ASP A 119 15.89 -7.89 -3.09
CA ASP A 119 16.67 -6.82 -3.68
C ASP A 119 15.73 -5.70 -4.14
N PRO A 120 15.75 -4.53 -3.47
CA PRO A 120 14.96 -3.37 -3.84
C PRO A 120 15.18 -2.89 -5.28
N ALA A 121 16.32 -3.18 -5.90
CA ALA A 121 16.59 -2.79 -7.28
C ALA A 121 15.66 -3.49 -8.30
N ASN A 122 15.02 -4.58 -7.92
CA ASN A 122 14.11 -5.33 -8.78
C ASN A 122 12.67 -4.79 -8.76
N GLU A 123 12.37 -3.80 -7.92
CA GLU A 123 11.02 -3.30 -7.72
C GLU A 123 10.98 -1.77 -7.83
N ALA A 124 9.86 -1.22 -8.31
CA ALA A 124 9.73 0.22 -8.43
C ALA A 124 9.52 0.87 -7.05
N SER A 125 10.52 1.63 -6.60
CA SER A 125 10.54 2.25 -5.26
C SER A 125 9.32 3.15 -4.92
N HIS A 126 8.61 3.68 -5.93
CA HIS A 126 7.45 4.53 -5.70
C HIS A 126 6.29 3.78 -5.01
N TRP A 127 6.15 2.46 -5.21
CA TRP A 127 5.14 1.65 -4.51
C TRP A 127 5.37 1.69 -3.00
N PHE A 128 6.59 1.37 -2.56
CA PHE A 128 6.97 1.35 -1.15
C PHE A 128 6.90 2.73 -0.50
N LEU A 129 7.28 3.80 -1.22
CA LEU A 129 7.11 5.16 -0.70
C LEU A 129 5.63 5.49 -0.48
N LEU A 130 4.76 5.16 -1.44
CA LEU A 130 3.32 5.42 -1.33
C LEU A 130 2.68 4.60 -0.19
N ASP A 131 3.07 3.34 -0.03
CA ASP A 131 2.58 2.50 1.06
C ASP A 131 3.00 3.05 2.42
N ILE A 132 4.26 3.44 2.59
CA ILE A 132 4.72 4.07 3.84
C ILE A 132 4.01 5.40 4.08
N ALA A 133 3.88 6.26 3.06
CA ALA A 133 3.26 7.56 3.20
C ALA A 133 1.80 7.45 3.64
N MET A 134 1.05 6.53 3.01
CA MET A 134 -0.33 6.25 3.36
C MET A 134 -0.49 5.54 4.70
N GLY A 135 0.35 4.52 4.94
CA GLY A 135 0.32 3.73 6.15
C GLY A 135 0.74 4.51 7.39
N ARG A 136 1.64 5.48 7.25
CA ARG A 136 1.98 6.41 8.33
C ARG A 136 0.77 7.21 8.83
N ASP A 137 -0.14 7.60 7.94
CA ASP A 137 -1.29 8.46 8.24
C ASP A 137 -2.53 7.65 8.62
N LEU A 138 -2.80 6.56 7.89
CA LEU A 138 -4.04 5.79 8.01
C LEU A 138 -3.84 4.39 8.60
N GLY A 139 -2.60 3.92 8.71
CA GLY A 139 -2.27 2.58 9.17
C GLY A 139 -2.52 2.38 10.67
N ARG A 140 -2.21 1.17 11.14
CA ARG A 140 -2.34 0.81 12.56
C ARG A 140 -1.09 0.13 13.04
N CYS A 141 -0.62 0.51 14.23
CA CYS A 141 0.40 -0.26 14.94
C CYS A 141 -0.26 -1.52 15.53
N LEU A 142 0.28 -2.69 15.18
CA LEU A 142 -0.10 -3.98 15.77
C LEU A 142 0.83 -4.33 16.94
N HIS A 143 2.12 -3.97 16.83
CA HIS A 143 3.14 -4.20 17.85
C HIS A 143 4.26 -3.15 17.74
N GLY A 144 4.84 -2.76 18.88
CA GLY A 144 6.05 -1.93 18.93
C GLY A 144 5.80 -0.43 18.95
N ALA A 145 6.69 0.33 18.31
CA ALA A 145 6.68 1.80 18.32
C ALA A 145 5.44 2.40 17.62
N ALA A 146 5.14 3.67 17.89
CA ALA A 146 4.09 4.37 17.16
C ALA A 146 4.48 4.58 15.68
N LEU A 147 3.50 4.63 14.76
CA LEU A 147 3.74 4.89 13.33
C LEU A 147 4.62 6.13 13.09
N THR A 148 4.41 7.18 13.89
CA THR A 148 5.15 8.43 13.77
C THR A 148 6.61 8.35 14.18
N GLU A 149 6.95 7.36 15.00
CA GLU A 149 8.30 7.06 15.53
C GLU A 149 9.02 6.03 14.65
N ALA A 150 8.28 5.09 14.06
CA ALA A 150 8.83 4.02 13.23
C ALA A 150 9.16 4.50 11.81
N PHE A 151 8.28 5.29 11.21
CA PHE A 151 8.45 5.81 9.85
C PHE A 151 8.87 7.28 9.89
N GLY A 152 9.69 7.76 8.96
CA GLY A 152 10.01 9.18 8.85
C GLY A 152 8.83 9.98 8.30
N ALA A 153 8.77 11.29 8.59
CA ALA A 153 7.83 12.17 7.90
C ALA A 153 8.26 12.35 6.44
N ILE A 154 7.41 11.95 5.50
CA ILE A 154 7.69 12.03 4.06
C ILE A 154 7.26 13.41 3.54
N PRO A 155 8.15 14.17 2.87
CA PRO A 155 7.79 15.41 2.20
C PRO A 155 6.65 15.20 1.20
N ARG A 156 5.65 16.10 1.22
CA ARG A 156 4.51 16.05 0.30
C ARG A 156 4.92 16.00 -1.17
N ARG A 157 5.98 16.73 -1.54
CA ARG A 157 6.55 16.72 -2.89
C ARG A 157 6.95 15.31 -3.34
N TRP A 158 7.60 14.53 -2.49
CA TRP A 158 8.00 13.15 -2.80
C TRP A 158 6.80 12.24 -3.04
N VAL A 159 5.72 12.43 -2.28
CA VAL A 159 4.46 11.70 -2.49
C VAL A 159 3.84 12.08 -3.84
N LEU A 160 3.80 13.37 -4.20
CA LEU A 160 3.26 13.83 -5.48
C LEU A 160 4.04 13.28 -6.67
N GLU A 161 5.37 13.24 -6.58
CA GLU A 161 6.24 12.65 -7.60
C GLU A 161 6.02 11.13 -7.71
N ALA A 162 5.97 10.40 -6.59
CA ALA A 162 5.69 8.95 -6.60
C ALA A 162 4.28 8.63 -7.15
N MET A 163 3.30 9.51 -6.91
CA MET A 163 1.97 9.40 -7.53
C MET A 163 2.03 9.63 -9.04
N ALA A 164 2.91 10.50 -9.54
CA ALA A 164 3.12 10.67 -10.97
C ALA A 164 3.72 9.41 -11.60
N ASP A 165 4.73 8.81 -10.95
CA ASP A 165 5.33 7.53 -11.38
C ASP A 165 4.28 6.41 -11.41
N SER A 166 3.42 6.33 -10.37
CA SER A 166 2.32 5.36 -10.29
C SER A 166 1.28 5.55 -11.40
N LEU A 167 0.91 6.80 -11.72
CA LEU A 167 0.01 7.11 -12.82
C LEU A 167 0.61 6.67 -14.15
N GLU A 168 1.88 6.98 -14.42
CA GLU A 168 2.56 6.57 -15.65
C GLU A 168 2.58 5.04 -15.79
N TRP A 169 2.93 4.33 -14.71
CA TRP A 169 2.93 2.87 -14.72
C TRP A 169 1.53 2.30 -15.00
N HIS A 170 0.48 2.80 -14.33
CA HIS A 170 -0.88 2.33 -14.59
C HIS A 170 -1.36 2.66 -16.00
N GLN A 171 -0.97 3.81 -16.55
CA GLN A 171 -1.31 4.18 -17.92
C GLN A 171 -0.68 3.22 -18.94
N ALA A 172 0.54 2.74 -18.68
CA ALA A 172 1.26 1.82 -19.56
C ALA A 172 0.83 0.35 -19.40
N ASN A 173 0.51 -0.09 -18.18
CA ASN A 173 0.35 -1.52 -17.85
C ASN A 173 -1.10 -1.94 -17.58
N GLU A 174 -1.92 -1.06 -17.01
CA GLU A 174 -3.24 -1.43 -16.49
C GLU A 174 -4.34 -0.39 -16.79
N LEU A 175 -4.23 0.35 -17.89
CA LEU A 175 -5.12 1.50 -18.17
C LEU A 175 -6.63 1.17 -18.10
N LYS A 176 -7.02 -0.07 -18.38
CA LYS A 176 -8.43 -0.49 -18.42
C LYS A 176 -8.96 -1.00 -17.08
N SER A 177 -8.14 -1.08 -16.04
CA SER A 177 -8.53 -1.70 -14.78
C SER A 177 -9.31 -0.71 -13.88
N THR A 178 -10.21 -1.25 -13.05
CA THR A 178 -10.87 -0.48 -12.00
C THR A 178 -9.86 0.05 -10.98
N ASN A 179 -8.79 -0.71 -10.71
CA ASN A 179 -7.68 -0.28 -9.86
C ASN A 179 -7.00 0.98 -10.38
N SER A 180 -6.71 1.04 -11.68
CA SER A 180 -6.10 2.20 -12.35
C SER A 180 -6.96 3.47 -12.16
N VAL A 181 -8.26 3.40 -12.42
CA VAL A 181 -9.19 4.52 -12.21
C VAL A 181 -9.28 4.93 -10.74
N LEU A 182 -9.43 3.98 -9.83
CA LEU A 182 -9.59 4.29 -8.39
C LEU A 182 -8.30 4.81 -7.75
N ASN A 183 -7.12 4.36 -8.22
CA ASN A 183 -5.84 4.94 -7.82
C ASN A 183 -5.68 6.36 -8.36
N ALA A 184 -6.06 6.64 -9.60
CA ALA A 184 -6.10 8.01 -10.12
C ALA A 184 -7.02 8.93 -9.30
N CYS A 185 -8.16 8.41 -8.81
CA CYS A 185 -9.05 9.17 -7.91
C CYS A 185 -8.42 9.47 -6.55
N ARG A 186 -7.71 8.50 -5.93
CA ARG A 186 -6.96 8.72 -4.68
C ARG A 186 -5.87 9.77 -4.88
N THR A 187 -5.14 9.70 -5.98
CA THR A 187 -4.13 10.70 -6.35
C THR A 187 -4.75 12.08 -6.50
N TRP A 188 -5.91 12.19 -7.17
CA TRP A 188 -6.60 13.47 -7.33
C TRP A 188 -7.03 14.08 -5.99
N GLN A 189 -7.55 13.26 -5.07
CA GLN A 189 -7.88 13.71 -3.72
C GLN A 189 -6.64 14.24 -2.99
N PHE A 190 -5.55 13.46 -2.99
CA PHE A 190 -4.32 13.86 -2.30
C PHE A 190 -3.71 15.15 -2.88
N ILE A 191 -3.68 15.31 -4.21
CA ILE A 191 -3.24 16.56 -4.86
C ILE A 191 -4.04 17.76 -4.32
N SER A 192 -5.34 17.58 -4.13
CA SER A 192 -6.27 18.65 -3.77
C SER A 192 -6.24 18.99 -2.28
N SER A 193 -6.34 18.00 -1.39
CA SER A 193 -6.44 18.21 0.07
C SER A 193 -5.16 17.87 0.84
N GLY A 194 -4.31 17.01 0.32
CA GLY A 194 -3.21 16.40 1.08
C GLY A 194 -3.62 15.22 1.95
N GLU A 195 -4.89 14.81 1.86
CA GLU A 195 -5.41 13.70 2.65
C GLU A 195 -5.33 12.40 1.84
N PHE A 196 -4.94 11.33 2.52
CA PHE A 196 -4.99 9.99 1.96
C PHE A 196 -6.37 9.35 2.13
N SER A 197 -6.68 8.37 1.27
CA SER A 197 -7.96 7.68 1.32
C SER A 197 -7.90 6.24 0.80
N SER A 198 -8.91 5.44 1.15
CA SER A 198 -9.18 4.17 0.46
C SER A 198 -9.67 4.41 -0.97
N LYS A 199 -9.67 3.35 -1.80
CA LYS A 199 -10.13 3.38 -3.20
C LYS A 199 -11.56 3.91 -3.35
N LEU A 200 -12.50 3.39 -2.55
CA LEU A 200 -13.90 3.83 -2.61
C LEU A 200 -14.11 5.25 -2.07
N LYS A 201 -13.41 5.64 -1.00
CA LYS A 201 -13.46 7.02 -0.48
C LYS A 201 -12.92 8.01 -1.52
N GLY A 202 -11.81 7.68 -2.17
CA GLY A 202 -11.21 8.49 -3.24
C GLY A 202 -12.11 8.60 -4.47
N GLY A 203 -12.70 7.49 -4.93
CA GLY A 203 -13.70 7.51 -6.00
C GLY A 203 -14.93 8.35 -5.64
N GLY A 204 -15.46 8.18 -4.43
CA GLY A 204 -16.58 8.98 -3.92
C GLY A 204 -16.26 10.47 -3.80
N TRP A 205 -15.02 10.83 -3.43
CA TRP A 205 -14.54 12.20 -3.42
C TRP A 205 -14.45 12.77 -4.85
N ALA A 206 -13.92 11.99 -5.81
CA ALA A 206 -13.78 12.41 -7.20
C ALA A 206 -15.15 12.70 -7.84
N MET A 207 -16.17 11.87 -7.60
CA MET A 207 -17.54 12.09 -8.10
C MET A 207 -18.18 13.41 -7.65
N ARG A 208 -17.72 13.99 -6.54
CA ARG A 208 -18.19 15.30 -6.06
C ARG A 208 -17.48 16.49 -6.71
N GLN A 209 -16.42 16.24 -7.47
CA GLN A 209 -15.68 17.30 -8.16
C GLN A 209 -16.40 17.74 -9.43
N LYS A 210 -16.38 19.05 -9.69
CA LYS A 210 -16.95 19.62 -10.91
C LYS A 210 -16.21 19.07 -12.13
N GLY A 211 -16.96 18.51 -13.08
CA GLY A 211 -16.39 17.94 -14.31
C GLY A 211 -15.78 16.54 -14.14
N CYS A 212 -16.08 15.84 -13.03
CA CYS A 212 -15.67 14.45 -12.87
C CYS A 212 -16.14 13.59 -14.07
N PRO A 213 -15.23 12.87 -14.75
CA PRO A 213 -15.62 11.98 -15.83
C PRO A 213 -16.51 10.82 -15.32
N ALA A 214 -17.49 10.41 -16.14
CA ALA A 214 -18.44 9.32 -15.81
C ALA A 214 -17.76 7.95 -15.59
N ILE A 215 -16.50 7.81 -15.99
CA ILE A 215 -15.71 6.58 -15.81
C ILE A 215 -15.50 6.23 -14.32
N VAL A 216 -15.52 7.23 -13.44
CA VAL A 216 -15.33 7.02 -12.00
C VAL A 216 -16.47 6.21 -11.40
N GLU A 217 -17.72 6.58 -11.72
CA GLU A 217 -18.91 5.84 -11.27
C GLU A 217 -18.90 4.41 -11.80
N ARG A 218 -18.55 4.22 -13.08
CA ARG A 218 -18.43 2.89 -13.69
C ARG A 218 -17.35 2.05 -13.02
N ALA A 219 -16.20 2.63 -12.69
CA ALA A 219 -15.12 1.92 -12.01
C ALA A 219 -15.52 1.46 -10.59
N ILE A 220 -16.28 2.29 -9.86
CA ILE A 220 -16.84 1.92 -8.56
C ILE A 220 -17.79 0.72 -8.71
N ALA A 221 -18.70 0.77 -9.69
CA ALA A 221 -19.66 -0.31 -9.94
C ALA A 221 -18.97 -1.61 -10.39
N ALA A 222 -17.95 -1.52 -11.26
CA ALA A 222 -17.23 -2.66 -11.82
C ALA A 222 -16.18 -3.27 -10.87
N ARG A 223 -15.93 -2.67 -9.70
CA ARG A 223 -14.83 -3.09 -8.80
C ARG A 223 -14.90 -4.57 -8.39
N LYS A 224 -16.12 -5.12 -8.28
CA LYS A 224 -16.36 -6.52 -7.87
C LYS A 224 -16.50 -7.50 -9.04
N THR A 225 -16.76 -7.00 -10.24
CA THR A 225 -16.93 -7.85 -11.43
C THR A 225 -15.63 -8.06 -12.19
N GLY A 226 -14.66 -7.15 -12.01
CA GLY A 226 -13.40 -7.19 -12.75
C GLY A 226 -13.54 -6.73 -14.21
N ASP A 227 -14.68 -6.11 -14.55
CA ASP A 227 -14.95 -5.66 -15.92
C ASP A 227 -13.92 -4.61 -16.36
N THR A 228 -13.45 -4.76 -17.60
CA THR A 228 -12.55 -3.78 -18.20
C THR A 228 -13.28 -2.50 -18.57
N LEU A 229 -12.62 -1.37 -18.39
CA LEU A 229 -13.17 -0.05 -18.62
C LEU A 229 -12.79 0.52 -20.00
N PRO A 230 -13.65 1.35 -20.62
CA PRO A 230 -13.36 2.02 -21.89
C PRO A 230 -12.09 2.91 -21.83
N PRO A 231 -11.02 2.60 -22.58
CA PRO A 231 -9.73 3.28 -22.42
C PRO A 231 -9.77 4.79 -22.68
N ALA A 232 -10.58 5.24 -23.64
CA ALA A 232 -10.70 6.66 -23.98
C ALA A 232 -11.28 7.48 -22.82
N GLU A 233 -12.24 6.89 -22.08
CA GLU A 233 -12.82 7.54 -20.92
C GLU A 233 -11.88 7.54 -19.71
N VAL A 234 -11.12 6.45 -19.51
CA VAL A 234 -10.08 6.43 -18.47
C VAL A 234 -9.02 7.49 -18.75
N LYS A 235 -8.59 7.64 -20.02
CA LYS A 235 -7.65 8.70 -20.41
C LYS A 235 -8.16 10.11 -20.09
N THR A 236 -9.46 10.36 -20.21
CA THR A 236 -10.05 11.66 -19.85
C THR A 236 -9.87 11.98 -18.37
N LEU A 237 -10.01 10.99 -17.48
CA LEU A 237 -9.68 11.15 -16.06
C LEU A 237 -8.19 11.39 -15.86
N TYR A 238 -7.35 10.59 -16.52
CA TYR A 238 -5.89 10.71 -16.41
C TYR A 238 -5.39 12.09 -16.82
N ASP A 239 -5.91 12.67 -17.90
CA ASP A 239 -5.53 14.01 -18.36
C ASP A 239 -5.83 15.07 -17.28
N VAL A 240 -6.97 14.97 -16.60
CA VAL A 240 -7.32 15.84 -15.46
C VAL A 240 -6.33 15.68 -14.31
N VAL A 241 -6.05 14.44 -13.90
CA VAL A 241 -5.22 14.16 -12.72
C VAL A 241 -3.75 14.48 -12.98
N ILE A 242 -3.22 14.13 -14.16
CA ILE A 242 -1.84 14.43 -14.56
C ILE A 242 -1.63 15.94 -14.64
N GLN A 243 -2.56 16.68 -15.25
CA GLN A 243 -2.46 18.13 -15.31
C GLN A 243 -2.50 18.76 -13.91
N ALA A 244 -3.41 18.30 -13.05
CA ALA A 244 -3.49 18.76 -11.65
C ALA A 244 -2.19 18.47 -10.87
N ASN A 245 -1.61 17.28 -11.06
CA ASN A 245 -0.36 16.88 -10.40
C ASN A 245 0.81 17.77 -10.85
N ARG A 246 0.98 17.99 -12.16
CA ARG A 246 2.02 18.86 -12.72
C ARG A 246 1.94 20.27 -12.18
N THR A 247 0.76 20.89 -12.24
CA THR A 247 0.54 22.24 -11.69
C THR A 247 0.83 22.29 -10.19
N LYS A 248 0.51 21.22 -9.44
CA LYS A 248 0.80 21.17 -8.00
C LYS A 248 2.31 21.13 -7.74
N LEU A 249 3.05 20.27 -8.45
CA LEU A 249 4.50 20.12 -8.33
C LEU A 249 5.28 21.42 -8.62
N GLU A 250 4.80 22.26 -9.54
CA GLU A 250 5.39 23.58 -9.82
C GLU A 250 5.34 24.52 -8.61
N THR A 251 4.36 24.34 -7.73
CA THR A 251 4.11 25.21 -6.55
C THR A 251 4.58 24.59 -5.23
N GLU A 252 4.87 23.30 -5.20
CA GLU A 252 5.27 22.57 -4.00
C GLU A 252 6.78 22.76 -3.75
N LYS A 253 7.15 23.23 -2.56
CA LYS A 253 8.55 23.44 -2.19
C LYS A 253 9.30 22.11 -2.11
N GLU A 254 10.61 22.17 -2.40
CA GLU A 254 11.55 21.07 -2.15
C GLU A 254 11.69 20.74 -0.66
#